data_AF-A0A060BT23-F1
#
_entry.id   AF-A0A060BT23-F1
#
_cell.length_a   1.000
_cell.length_b   1.000
_cell.length_c   1.000
_cell.angle_alpha   90.00
_cell.angle_beta   90.00
_cell.angle_gamma   90.00
#
_symmetry.space_group_name_H-M   'P 1'
#
loop_
_entity.id
_entity.type
_entity.pdbx_description
1 polymer ?
#
loop_
_entity_poly.entity_id
_entity_poly.type
_entity_poly.pdbx_seq_one_letter_code
_entity_poly.pdbx_strand_id
1 'polypeptide(L)'
;YQLERVVPGAVCGGVHALEYITSMLLVRFTDRLCACAETGEPLHGLDAAAFLGKNAAMILPMLNPDGVEIHLRGDRTAGAAGATVRRLSGGDFSAWQANARGVDLNHNFNAGFQLLKQQENAAWHPRAGARQIR
;
A
#
# COMPACT_ATOMS: atom_id res chain seq x y z
N TYR A 1 20.57 -28.90 17.06
CA TYR A 1 19.81 -28.35 15.92
C TYR A 1 19.28 -26.98 16.31
N GLN A 2 20.00 -25.91 15.95
CA GLN A 2 19.41 -24.57 15.96
C GLN A 2 18.55 -24.47 14.71
N LEU A 3 17.24 -24.35 14.88
CA LEU A 3 16.35 -23.95 13.80
C LEU A 3 16.70 -22.50 13.50
N GLU A 4 17.42 -22.25 12.40
CA GLU A 4 17.56 -20.90 11.86
C GLU A 4 16.14 -20.35 11.65
N ARG A 5 15.77 -19.34 12.42
CA ARG A 5 14.47 -18.69 12.31
C ARG A 5 14.43 -18.01 10.95
N VAL A 6 13.72 -18.60 9.99
CA VAL A 6 13.33 -17.90 8.76
C VAL A 6 12.41 -16.76 9.20
N VAL A 7 12.92 -15.54 9.20
CA VAL A 7 12.09 -14.34 9.37
C VAL A 7 11.47 -14.06 8.00
N PRO A 8 10.14 -14.11 7.84
CA PRO A 8 9.53 -13.82 6.57
C PRO A 8 9.75 -12.35 6.21
N GLY A 9 10.25 -12.09 5.00
CA GLY A 9 10.19 -10.75 4.42
C GLY A 9 8.75 -10.44 4.02
N ALA A 10 8.24 -9.26 4.33
CA ALA A 10 6.92 -8.82 3.90
C ALA A 10 7.04 -7.61 2.98
N VAL A 11 6.30 -7.63 1.87
CA VAL A 11 6.19 -6.52 0.92
C VAL A 11 4.72 -6.27 0.61
N CYS A 12 4.32 -5.00 0.59
CA CYS A 12 2.96 -4.61 0.21
C CYS A 12 2.96 -3.43 -0.77
N GLY A 13 1.90 -3.36 -1.58
CA GLY A 13 1.67 -2.30 -2.55
C GLY A 13 0.30 -1.68 -2.36
N GLY A 14 0.02 -0.62 -3.13
CA GLY A 14 -1.27 0.06 -3.14
C GLY A 14 -1.72 0.50 -1.76
N VAL A 15 -0.81 1.08 -0.95
CA VAL A 15 -1.15 1.67 0.36
C VAL A 15 -1.95 2.96 0.15
N HIS A 16 -1.45 3.79 -0.76
CA HIS A 16 -2.11 4.96 -1.29
C HIS A 16 -2.86 4.62 -2.58
N ALA A 17 -4.08 5.15 -2.72
CA ALA A 17 -4.93 4.82 -3.86
C ALA A 17 -4.34 5.24 -5.22
N LEU A 18 -3.61 6.36 -5.31
CA LEU A 18 -2.94 6.78 -6.57
C LEU A 18 -1.70 5.94 -6.91
N GLU A 19 -1.12 5.25 -5.94
CA GLU A 19 0.10 4.47 -6.10
C GLU A 19 -0.19 3.01 -6.49
N TYR A 20 -1.39 2.73 -7.02
CA TYR A 20 -1.89 1.39 -7.35
C TYR A 20 -1.05 0.63 -8.39
N ILE A 21 -0.20 1.31 -9.16
CA ILE A 21 0.76 0.65 -10.06
C ILE A 21 1.69 -0.32 -9.30
N THR A 22 2.01 -0.01 -8.04
CA THR A 22 2.82 -0.89 -7.18
C THR A 22 2.18 -2.27 -6.98
N SER A 23 0.85 -2.36 -7.01
CA SER A 23 0.14 -3.64 -6.96
C SER A 23 0.41 -4.51 -8.17
N MET A 24 0.42 -3.92 -9.37
CA MET A 24 0.73 -4.64 -10.60
C MET A 24 2.20 -5.04 -10.68
N LEU A 25 3.09 -4.18 -10.18
CA LEU A 25 4.52 -4.52 -10.07
C LEU A 25 4.73 -5.72 -9.15
N LEU A 26 4.04 -5.79 -8.00
CA LEU A 26 4.16 -6.93 -7.08
C LEU A 26 3.58 -8.22 -7.67
N VAL A 27 2.44 -8.15 -8.37
CA VAL A 27 1.91 -9.33 -9.07
C VAL A 27 2.91 -9.82 -10.12
N ARG A 28 3.45 -8.92 -10.95
CA ARG A 28 4.43 -9.28 -11.99
C ARG A 28 5.74 -9.78 -11.40
N PHE A 29 6.20 -9.20 -10.30
CA PHE A 29 7.38 -9.67 -9.58
C PHE A 29 7.17 -11.09 -9.06
N THR A 30 6.01 -11.36 -8.44
CA THR A 30 5.65 -12.68 -7.92
C THR A 30 5.60 -13.73 -9.02
N ASP A 31 4.93 -13.41 -10.12
CA ASP A 31 4.87 -14.25 -11.33
C ASP A 31 6.27 -14.64 -11.83
N ARG A 32 7.15 -13.63 -11.99
CA ARG A 32 8.53 -13.89 -12.43
C ARG A 32 9.36 -14.66 -11.41
N LEU A 33 9.17 -14.40 -10.12
CA LEU A 33 9.86 -15.11 -9.04
C LEU A 33 9.49 -16.60 -9.04
N CYS A 34 8.20 -16.92 -9.15
CA CYS A 34 7.71 -18.30 -9.24
C CYS A 34 8.20 -18.98 -10.52
N ALA A 35 8.06 -18.34 -11.68
CA ALA A 35 8.49 -18.91 -12.95
C ALA A 35 10.00 -19.24 -12.96
N CYS A 36 10.85 -18.32 -12.49
CA CYS A 36 12.29 -18.56 -12.37
C CYS A 36 12.63 -19.68 -11.37
N ALA A 37 11.86 -19.82 -10.29
CA ALA A 37 12.06 -20.91 -9.33
C ALA A 37 11.69 -22.28 -9.92
N GLU A 38 10.69 -22.33 -10.81
CA GLU A 38 10.28 -23.56 -11.50
C GLU A 38 11.23 -23.95 -12.64
N THR A 39 11.69 -22.97 -13.43
CA THR A 39 12.54 -23.24 -14.60
C THR A 39 14.02 -23.36 -14.25
N GLY A 40 14.44 -22.84 -13.09
CA GLY A 40 15.85 -22.71 -12.72
C GLY A 40 16.58 -21.56 -13.44
N GLU A 41 15.88 -20.75 -14.24
CA GLU A 41 16.45 -19.55 -14.84
C GLU A 41 16.71 -18.47 -13.77
N PRO A 42 17.81 -17.71 -13.87
CA PRO A 42 18.10 -16.68 -12.89
C PRO A 42 17.16 -15.47 -13.02
N LEU A 43 16.57 -15.05 -11.89
CA LEU A 43 15.83 -13.79 -11.81
C LEU A 43 16.82 -12.64 -11.59
N HIS A 44 17.29 -12.00 -12.67
CA HIS A 44 18.28 -10.91 -12.57
C HIS A 44 19.55 -11.30 -11.78
N GLY A 45 20.03 -12.53 -11.98
CA GLY A 45 21.19 -13.08 -11.28
C GLY A 45 20.87 -13.71 -9.91
N LEU A 46 19.63 -13.64 -9.44
CA LEU A 46 19.15 -14.37 -8.27
C LEU A 46 18.75 -15.81 -8.67
N ASP A 47 19.27 -16.80 -7.96
CA ASP A 47 18.71 -18.15 -7.95
C ASP A 47 17.42 -18.15 -7.11
N ALA A 48 16.28 -18.09 -7.80
CA ALA A 48 14.97 -17.98 -7.16
C ALA A 48 14.60 -19.23 -6.36
N ALA A 49 14.96 -20.42 -6.84
CA ALA A 49 14.68 -21.69 -6.16
C ALA A 49 15.49 -21.79 -4.85
N ALA A 50 16.79 -21.50 -4.90
CA ALA A 50 17.64 -21.49 -3.72
C ALA A 50 17.23 -20.39 -2.73
N PHE A 51 16.80 -19.22 -3.23
CA PHE A 51 16.28 -18.14 -2.39
C PHE A 51 15.01 -18.57 -1.65
N LEU A 52 13.99 -19.08 -2.34
CA LEU A 52 12.74 -19.51 -1.74
C LEU A 52 12.90 -20.75 -0.85
N GLY A 53 13.91 -21.60 -1.09
CA GLY A 53 14.23 -22.73 -0.23
C GLY A 53 14.75 -22.34 1.16
N LYS A 54 15.21 -21.09 1.34
CA LYS A 54 15.79 -20.58 2.59
C LYS A 54 15.04 -19.39 3.18
N ASN A 55 14.15 -18.78 2.41
CA ASN A 55 13.45 -17.55 2.78
C ASN A 55 11.94 -17.70 2.57
N ALA A 56 11.16 -17.08 3.46
CA ALA A 56 9.73 -16.91 3.26
C ALA A 56 9.44 -15.46 2.83
N ALA A 57 8.54 -15.29 1.86
CA ALA A 57 8.07 -13.98 1.43
C ALA A 57 6.55 -13.90 1.56
N MET A 58 6.06 -12.87 2.26
CA MET A 58 4.66 -12.49 2.26
C MET A 58 4.47 -11.32 1.29
N ILE A 59 3.61 -11.52 0.28
CA ILE A 59 3.35 -10.51 -0.73
C ILE A 59 1.87 -10.12 -0.64
N LEU A 60 1.61 -8.86 -0.33
CA LEU A 60 0.27 -8.27 -0.36
C LEU A 60 0.21 -7.24 -1.50
N PRO A 61 -0.27 -7.62 -2.70
CA PRO A 61 -0.24 -6.72 -3.84
C PRO A 61 -0.93 -5.37 -3.58
N MET A 62 -2.05 -5.37 -2.86
CA MET A 62 -2.85 -4.17 -2.64
C MET A 62 -3.39 -4.12 -1.22
N LEU A 63 -3.02 -3.09 -0.47
CA LEU A 63 -3.50 -2.85 0.89
C LEU A 63 -4.80 -2.02 0.93
N ASN A 64 -4.99 -1.12 -0.04
CA ASN A 64 -6.09 -0.16 -0.10
C ASN A 64 -7.02 -0.39 -1.32
N PRO A 65 -7.66 -1.57 -1.45
CA PRO A 65 -8.46 -1.88 -2.63
C PRO A 65 -9.69 -0.99 -2.81
N ASP A 66 -10.30 -0.54 -1.71
CA ASP A 66 -11.42 0.39 -1.72
C ASP A 66 -10.99 1.79 -2.16
N GLY A 67 -9.88 2.32 -1.62
CA GLY A 67 -9.33 3.60 -2.05
C GLY A 67 -9.01 3.63 -3.54
N VAL A 68 -8.40 2.56 -4.08
CA VAL A 68 -8.10 2.44 -5.51
C VAL A 68 -9.37 2.46 -6.36
N GLU A 69 -10.40 1.69 -5.99
CA GLU A 69 -11.67 1.69 -6.72
C GLU A 69 -12.38 3.05 -6.64
N ILE A 70 -12.27 3.78 -5.52
CA ILE A 70 -12.81 5.14 -5.39
C ILE A 70 -12.05 6.11 -6.29
N HIS A 71 -10.72 6.03 -6.31
CA HIS A 71 -9.91 6.88 -7.19
C HIS A 71 -10.28 6.67 -8.67
N LEU A 72 -10.41 5.40 -9.10
CA LEU A 72 -10.65 5.05 -10.51
C LEU A 72 -12.10 5.29 -10.95
N ARG A 73 -13.07 5.10 -10.06
CA ARG A 73 -14.49 5.01 -10.44
C ARG A 73 -15.41 5.89 -9.61
N GLY A 74 -14.89 6.61 -8.64
CA GLY A 74 -15.61 7.55 -7.79
C GLY A 74 -16.44 6.89 -6.69
N ASP A 75 -17.27 7.71 -6.04
CA ASP A 75 -18.12 7.36 -4.90
C ASP A 75 -19.05 6.16 -5.11
N ARG A 76 -19.41 5.83 -6.35
CA ARG A 76 -20.25 4.65 -6.66
C ARG A 76 -19.64 3.32 -6.22
N THR A 77 -18.32 3.23 -6.08
CA THR A 77 -17.63 2.01 -5.62
C THR A 77 -17.43 1.96 -4.11
N ALA A 78 -17.73 3.04 -3.39
CA ALA A 78 -17.53 3.12 -1.94
C ALA A 78 -18.66 2.46 -1.11
N GLY A 79 -19.68 1.88 -1.75
CA GLY A 79 -20.82 1.25 -1.08
C GLY A 79 -21.49 2.20 -0.09
N ALA A 80 -21.67 1.75 1.15
CA ALA A 80 -22.29 2.55 2.21
C ALA A 80 -21.53 3.85 2.54
N ALA A 81 -20.24 3.95 2.18
CA ALA A 81 -19.43 5.14 2.41
C ALA A 81 -19.54 6.19 1.29
N GLY A 82 -20.31 5.94 0.22
CA GLY A 82 -20.39 6.83 -0.95
C GLY A 82 -20.69 8.28 -0.62
N ALA A 83 -21.67 8.55 0.24
CA ALA A 83 -21.99 9.92 0.65
C ALA A 83 -20.83 10.60 1.40
N THR A 84 -20.13 9.85 2.27
CA THR A 84 -18.95 10.34 2.99
C THR A 84 -17.81 10.65 2.03
N VAL A 85 -17.47 9.69 1.16
CA VAL A 85 -16.38 9.79 0.19
C VAL A 85 -16.62 10.95 -0.78
N ARG A 86 -17.85 11.10 -1.31
CA ARG A 86 -18.25 12.23 -2.16
C ARG A 86 -18.09 13.58 -1.44
N ARG A 87 -18.50 13.64 -0.17
CA ARG A 87 -18.37 14.86 0.64
C ARG A 87 -16.90 15.22 0.86
N LEU A 88 -16.06 14.24 1.19
CA LEU A 88 -14.64 14.44 1.46
C LEU A 88 -13.86 14.80 0.21
N SER A 89 -14.21 14.23 -0.94
CA SER A 89 -13.56 14.49 -2.23
C SER A 89 -14.02 15.80 -2.89
N GLY A 90 -15.15 16.38 -2.44
CA GLY A 90 -15.79 17.49 -3.14
C GLY A 90 -16.36 17.09 -4.51
N GLY A 91 -16.52 15.79 -4.77
CA GLY A 91 -16.94 15.25 -6.07
C GLY A 91 -15.81 15.00 -7.06
N ASP A 92 -14.56 15.33 -6.73
CA ASP A 92 -13.37 15.04 -7.54
C ASP A 92 -12.49 13.98 -6.86
N PHE A 93 -12.37 12.81 -7.49
CA PHE A 93 -11.62 11.66 -6.96
C PHE A 93 -10.22 11.53 -7.56
N SER A 94 -9.80 12.45 -8.43
CA SER A 94 -8.49 12.41 -9.10
C SER A 94 -7.31 12.43 -8.12
N ALA A 95 -7.48 13.10 -6.98
CA ALA A 95 -6.49 13.19 -5.91
C ALA A 95 -6.79 12.27 -4.71
N TRP A 96 -7.76 11.36 -4.82
CA TRP A 96 -8.13 10.48 -3.71
C TRP A 96 -7.00 9.50 -3.38
N GLN A 97 -6.58 9.47 -2.11
CA GLN A 97 -5.49 8.61 -1.60
C GLN A 97 -5.92 7.67 -0.47
N ALA A 98 -6.98 8.04 0.25
CA ALA A 98 -7.44 7.40 1.46
C ALA A 98 -8.24 6.11 1.20
N ASN A 99 -8.53 5.34 2.25
CA ASN A 99 -9.53 4.27 2.19
C ASN A 99 -10.97 4.82 2.14
N ALA A 100 -11.99 3.97 2.09
CA ALA A 100 -13.40 4.38 2.02
C ALA A 100 -13.90 5.16 3.25
N ARG A 101 -13.14 5.13 4.37
CA ARG A 101 -13.44 5.94 5.56
C ARG A 101 -12.81 7.33 5.50
N GLY A 102 -12.07 7.66 4.43
CA GLY A 102 -11.33 8.92 4.33
C GLY A 102 -10.01 8.92 5.11
N VAL A 103 -9.55 7.75 5.57
CA VAL A 103 -8.31 7.62 6.34
C VAL A 103 -7.13 7.35 5.42
N ASP A 104 -6.08 8.16 5.53
CA ASP A 104 -4.76 7.85 4.99
C ASP A 104 -4.14 6.69 5.80
N LEU A 105 -4.02 5.53 5.15
CA LEU A 105 -3.51 4.31 5.78
C LEU A 105 -2.06 4.44 6.24
N ASN A 106 -1.22 5.18 5.51
CA ASN A 106 0.20 5.31 5.82
C ASN A 106 0.44 6.10 7.12
N HIS A 107 -0.53 6.94 7.52
CA HIS A 107 -0.51 7.68 8.78
C HIS A 107 -1.36 7.03 9.89
N ASN A 108 -1.88 5.82 9.68
CA ASN A 108 -2.77 5.13 10.62
C ASN A 108 -2.09 3.96 11.37
N PHE A 109 -0.79 3.75 11.18
CA PHE A 109 -0.03 2.77 11.93
C PHE A 109 0.36 3.29 13.32
N ASN A 110 0.42 2.38 14.30
CA ASN A 110 0.93 2.71 15.64
C ASN A 110 2.46 2.84 15.61
N ALA A 111 2.95 3.97 15.08
CA ALA A 111 4.36 4.28 14.89
C ALA A 111 4.70 5.64 15.52
N GLY A 112 4.31 5.85 16.78
CA GLY A 112 4.54 7.12 17.47
C GLY A 112 3.60 8.24 17.02
N PHE A 113 2.37 7.89 16.62
CA PHE A 113 1.36 8.80 16.06
C PHE A 113 1.20 10.12 16.85
N GLN A 114 1.14 10.04 18.18
CA GLN A 114 0.99 11.23 19.03
C GLN A 114 2.17 12.20 18.91
N LEU A 115 3.40 11.68 18.86
CA LEU A 115 4.60 12.49 18.74
C LEU A 115 4.68 13.18 17.37
N LEU A 116 4.41 12.42 16.31
CA LEU A 116 4.39 12.94 14.94
C LEU A 116 3.29 14.00 14.77
N LYS A 117 2.11 13.79 15.36
CA LYS A 117 1.01 14.77 15.26
C LYS A 117 1.33 16.08 15.99
N GLN A 118 2.01 16.00 17.14
CA GLN A 118 2.50 17.19 17.84
C GLN A 118 3.53 17.95 16.99
N GLN A 119 4.43 17.26 16.31
CA GLN A 119 5.42 17.87 15.42
C GLN A 119 4.77 18.51 14.18
N GLU A 120 3.80 17.85 13.54
CA GLU A 120 3.04 18.42 12.42
C GLU A 120 2.32 19.71 12.81
N ASN A 121 1.66 19.72 13.97
CA ASN A 121 0.97 20.91 14.48
C ASN A 121 1.93 22.05 14.82
N ALA A 122 3.12 21.74 15.35
CA ALA A 122 4.15 22.72 15.65
C ALA A 122 4.83 23.29 14.40
N ALA A 123 4.94 22.49 13.33
CA ALA A 123 5.49 22.88 12.03
C ALA A 123 4.46 23.52 11.09
N TRP A 124 3.21 23.69 11.54
CA TRP A 124 2.11 24.21 10.72
C TRP A 124 2.34 25.67 10.30
N HIS A 125 2.55 25.88 9.00
CA HIS A 125 2.59 27.20 8.37
C HIS A 125 1.41 27.37 7.39
N PRO A 126 0.74 28.53 7.35
CA PRO A 126 -0.51 28.74 6.57
C PRO A 126 -0.38 28.62 5.04
N ARG A 127 0.82 28.38 4.48
CA ARG A 127 1.05 28.16 3.04
C ARG A 127 1.29 26.69 2.67
N ALA A 128 1.38 25.77 3.63
CA ALA A 128 1.46 24.34 3.35
C ALA A 128 0.04 23.82 3.05
N GLY A 129 -0.28 23.69 1.77
CA GLY A 129 -1.59 23.26 1.29
C GLY A 129 -2.06 21.95 1.94
N ALA A 130 -3.36 21.89 2.23
CA ALA A 130 -4.05 20.77 2.85
C ALA A 130 -3.71 19.43 2.16
N ARG A 131 -2.86 18.63 2.80
CA ARG A 131 -2.52 17.25 2.37
C ARG A 131 -3.14 16.15 3.24
N GLN A 132 -3.89 16.50 4.27
CA GLN A 132 -4.57 15.51 5.11
C GLN A 132 -6.03 15.89 5.24
N ILE A 133 -6.89 15.09 4.61
CA ILE A 133 -8.31 15.06 4.93
C ILE A 133 -8.43 14.36 6.30
N ARG A 134 -9.15 15.03 7.22
CA ARG A 134 -9.40 14.59 8.61
C ARG A 134 -10.31 13.38 8.69
#